data_AF-A0A087MLW4-F1
#
_entry.id   AF-A0A087MLW4-F1
#
_cell.length_a   1.000
_cell.length_b   1.000
_cell.length_c   1.000
_cell.angle_alpha   90.00
_cell.angle_beta   90.00
_cell.angle_gamma   90.00
#
_symmetry.space_group_name_H-M   'P 1'
#
loop_
_entity.id
_entity.type
_entity.pdbx_description
1 polymer ?
#
loop_
_entity_poly.entity_id
_entity_poly.type
_entity_poly.pdbx_seq_one_letter_code
_entity_poly.pdbx_strand_id
1 'polypeptide(L)'
;MPQVHDALLTLVIGVTGHRDIPVAEHAALHARVTDLIRSLRAQFPHLPLLMLNPLAEGGDRIAARAALAQAVPLFVPLPFSVAEYEKDFETAESLAEFRELLAGSQVRVLPLAPGITEEAIRERGQARNLQYAQLGMFISSHCQVLLALWDGKPSTALGGTGQVVAFHIANVMPEVSAREVAPNLLADDESDLVFHIACSRQLAPGGASPLQVAGVGRWVTAEGTADDSVEVPAAYRRVFAQMSAFNLDTQRHWPAIEANYPRLLPADPPAPVPAGILRIERLFGAADWLALHFRQRVRMNLQATHLAAALMGLAFIVYSDLAPRRELVIAFLALFVLGYAVAWIGQRRQWQRKYLDYRGLSEGLRVQLYWRLAGVQVPADGSLGYDSFLQKQDVELSWIRHAMRGTSLVQDSGAPSDSRWLHWTVQNWVGDAEGDGGQLAYFRHGSQQRATAYLYTERLGRLALLAGLGGALVLALAGPGLDESSQAGLVIFMGLLPLIAGIREAYSFKKADKELIKQFQFMARLFTSCSARLARAASDEERRELLLALGRACLEEHAEWILLHRDRPLELQGPQ
;
A
#
# COMPACT_ATOMS: atom_id res chain seq x y z
N MET A 1 -14.35 -18.73 10.17
CA MET A 1 -12.95 -18.54 9.77
C MET A 1 -12.94 -17.68 8.52
N PRO A 2 -12.01 -16.72 8.37
CA PRO A 2 -11.92 -15.93 7.14
C PRO A 2 -11.65 -16.85 5.94
N GLN A 3 -12.22 -16.54 4.78
CA GLN A 3 -11.88 -17.26 3.54
C GLN A 3 -10.77 -16.52 2.80
N VAL A 4 -10.00 -17.21 1.97
CA VAL A 4 -8.90 -16.59 1.20
C VAL A 4 -9.38 -15.43 0.34
N HIS A 5 -10.58 -15.51 -0.22
CA HIS A 5 -11.19 -14.48 -1.07
C HIS A 5 -11.41 -13.17 -0.31
N ASP A 6 -11.54 -13.28 1.01
CA ASP A 6 -11.72 -12.14 1.88
C ASP A 6 -10.44 -11.34 2.13
N ALA A 7 -9.28 -11.91 1.79
CA ALA A 7 -7.95 -11.34 2.00
C ALA A 7 -7.22 -11.02 0.67
N LEU A 8 -7.96 -10.92 -0.44
CA LEU A 8 -7.42 -10.54 -1.74
C LEU A 8 -7.66 -9.05 -2.02
N LEU A 9 -6.75 -8.40 -2.73
CA LEU A 9 -6.98 -7.08 -3.31
C LEU A 9 -7.88 -7.20 -4.54
N THR A 10 -8.67 -6.18 -4.80
CA THR A 10 -9.53 -6.07 -5.99
C THR A 10 -9.03 -4.97 -6.91
N LEU A 11 -9.23 -5.14 -8.22
CA LEU A 11 -9.05 -4.05 -9.19
C LEU A 11 -10.40 -3.35 -9.39
N VAL A 12 -10.49 -2.12 -8.93
CA VAL A 12 -11.74 -1.33 -8.93
C VAL A 12 -11.83 -0.49 -10.19
N ILE A 13 -12.92 -0.68 -10.93
CA ILE A 13 -13.26 0.08 -12.14
C ILE A 13 -14.35 1.08 -11.77
N GLY A 14 -14.02 2.36 -11.69
CA GLY A 14 -14.98 3.45 -11.49
C GLY A 14 -15.69 3.76 -12.80
N VAL A 15 -16.96 4.15 -12.77
CA VAL A 15 -17.73 4.46 -13.98
C VAL A 15 -18.23 5.89 -13.93
N THR A 16 -18.08 6.59 -15.05
CA THR A 16 -18.79 7.84 -15.33
C THR A 16 -19.21 7.87 -16.80
N GLY A 17 -20.45 8.25 -17.06
CA GLY A 17 -20.99 8.24 -18.42
C GLY A 17 -22.03 9.33 -18.65
N HIS A 18 -22.18 9.70 -19.93
CA HIS A 18 -23.26 10.58 -20.36
C HIS A 18 -24.62 9.92 -20.14
N ARG A 19 -25.60 10.72 -19.70
CA ARG A 19 -26.98 10.25 -19.47
C ARG A 19 -27.78 10.10 -20.76
N ASP A 20 -27.51 10.95 -21.74
CA ASP A 20 -28.29 11.11 -22.97
C ASP A 20 -27.60 10.48 -24.20
N ILE A 21 -27.18 9.22 -24.09
CA ILE A 21 -26.48 8.49 -25.19
C ILE A 21 -27.49 7.89 -26.19
N PRO A 22 -27.31 8.07 -27.52
CA PRO A 22 -28.17 7.46 -28.54
C PRO A 22 -28.28 5.93 -28.44
N VAL A 23 -29.50 5.40 -28.52
CA VAL A 23 -29.78 3.95 -28.46
C VAL A 23 -29.00 3.16 -29.52
N ALA A 24 -28.78 3.74 -30.69
CA ALA A 24 -27.99 3.14 -31.77
C ALA A 24 -26.53 2.83 -31.35
N GLU A 25 -25.98 3.54 -30.37
CA GLU A 25 -24.61 3.36 -29.89
C GLU A 25 -24.51 2.36 -28.73
N HIS A 26 -25.63 2.03 -28.06
CA HIS A 26 -25.63 1.22 -26.83
C HIS A 26 -24.94 -0.14 -27.00
N ALA A 27 -25.21 -0.84 -28.12
CA ALA A 27 -24.61 -2.14 -28.39
C ALA A 27 -23.09 -2.06 -28.59
N ALA A 28 -22.60 -1.03 -29.29
CA ALA A 28 -21.18 -0.83 -29.53
C ALA A 28 -20.44 -0.49 -28.21
N LEU A 29 -21.03 0.37 -27.39
CA LEU A 29 -20.49 0.74 -26.08
C LEU A 29 -20.47 -0.47 -25.13
N HIS A 30 -21.55 -1.24 -25.06
CA HIS A 30 -21.62 -2.47 -24.26
C HIS A 30 -20.53 -3.47 -24.67
N ALA A 31 -20.34 -3.68 -25.98
CA ALA A 31 -19.28 -4.56 -26.50
C ALA A 31 -17.89 -4.05 -26.08
N ARG A 32 -17.63 -2.75 -26.19
CA ARG A 32 -16.34 -2.17 -25.81
C ARG A 32 -16.04 -2.28 -24.31
N VAL A 33 -17.03 -2.07 -23.45
CA VAL A 33 -16.89 -2.28 -22.00
C VAL A 33 -16.61 -3.76 -21.71
N THR A 34 -17.28 -4.67 -22.41
CA THR A 34 -17.05 -6.12 -22.28
C THR A 34 -15.61 -6.49 -22.66
N ASP A 35 -15.08 -5.93 -23.74
CA ASP A 35 -13.70 -6.15 -24.18
C ASP A 35 -12.68 -5.64 -23.16
N LEU A 36 -12.91 -4.46 -22.57
CA LEU A 36 -12.08 -3.94 -21.48
C LEU A 36 -12.05 -4.92 -20.30
N ILE A 37 -13.21 -5.37 -19.82
CA ILE A 37 -13.33 -6.29 -18.69
C ILE A 37 -12.57 -7.60 -18.96
N ARG A 38 -12.72 -8.16 -20.17
CA ARG A 38 -12.01 -9.39 -20.58
C ARG A 38 -10.51 -9.17 -20.66
N SER A 39 -10.07 -8.03 -21.21
CA SER A 39 -8.66 -7.66 -21.31
C SER A 39 -8.03 -7.54 -19.91
N LEU A 40 -8.68 -6.85 -18.98
CA LEU A 40 -8.20 -6.70 -17.61
C LEU A 40 -8.09 -8.05 -16.89
N ARG A 41 -9.08 -8.95 -17.05
CA ARG A 41 -9.02 -10.32 -16.50
C ARG A 41 -7.89 -11.15 -17.10
N ALA A 42 -7.65 -11.03 -18.41
CA ALA A 42 -6.59 -11.75 -19.08
C ALA A 42 -5.20 -11.27 -18.64
N GLN A 43 -5.01 -9.95 -18.50
CA GLN A 43 -3.76 -9.35 -18.05
C GLN A 43 -3.50 -9.60 -16.54
N PHE A 44 -4.56 -9.60 -15.72
CA PHE A 44 -4.46 -9.70 -14.26
C PHE A 44 -5.40 -10.77 -13.67
N PRO A 45 -5.18 -12.07 -13.95
CA PRO A 45 -6.10 -13.14 -13.56
C PRO A 45 -6.24 -13.34 -12.05
N HIS A 46 -5.25 -12.88 -11.27
CA HIS A 46 -5.27 -12.96 -9.81
C HIS A 46 -5.85 -11.71 -9.14
N LEU A 47 -6.34 -10.72 -9.90
CA LEU A 47 -7.05 -9.55 -9.37
C LEU A 47 -8.54 -9.65 -9.70
N PRO A 48 -9.39 -10.03 -8.73
CA PRO A 48 -10.83 -9.93 -8.89
C PRO A 48 -11.24 -8.50 -9.24
N LEU A 49 -12.12 -8.35 -10.22
CA LEU A 49 -12.64 -7.05 -10.63
C LEU A 49 -13.84 -6.67 -9.76
N LEU A 50 -13.97 -5.38 -9.47
CA LEU A 50 -15.15 -4.78 -8.83
C LEU A 50 -15.52 -3.52 -9.63
N MET A 51 -16.79 -3.36 -9.99
CA MET A 51 -17.24 -2.16 -10.69
C MET A 51 -17.94 -1.21 -9.71
N LEU A 52 -17.40 0.01 -9.60
CA LEU A 52 -17.94 1.10 -8.80
C LEU A 52 -18.81 1.99 -9.69
N ASN A 53 -20.13 1.90 -9.55
CA ASN A 53 -21.07 2.43 -10.53
C ASN A 53 -22.31 3.06 -9.85
N PRO A 54 -22.62 4.35 -10.09
CA PRO A 54 -23.73 5.02 -9.42
C PRO A 54 -25.10 4.74 -10.07
N LEU A 55 -25.15 3.99 -11.18
CA LEU A 55 -26.36 3.55 -11.89
C LEU A 55 -27.23 4.68 -12.49
N ALA A 56 -26.64 5.82 -12.81
CA ALA A 56 -27.33 6.87 -13.56
C ALA A 56 -27.78 6.36 -14.95
N GLU A 57 -28.77 7.02 -15.55
CA GLU A 57 -29.21 6.68 -16.91
C GLU A 57 -28.06 6.76 -17.92
N GLY A 58 -28.18 6.04 -19.04
CA GLY A 58 -27.21 6.08 -20.12
C GLY A 58 -25.95 5.24 -19.86
N GLY A 59 -24.78 5.87 -19.93
CA GLY A 59 -23.48 5.19 -19.94
C GLY A 59 -23.22 4.32 -18.71
N ASP A 60 -23.63 4.78 -17.54
CA ASP A 60 -23.42 4.06 -16.28
C ASP A 60 -24.14 2.70 -16.30
N ARG A 61 -25.41 2.66 -16.72
CA ARG A 61 -26.19 1.41 -16.83
C ARG A 61 -25.70 0.49 -17.95
N ILE A 62 -25.22 1.04 -19.07
CA ILE A 62 -24.59 0.24 -20.14
C ILE A 62 -23.38 -0.51 -19.57
N ALA A 63 -22.53 0.17 -18.80
CA ALA A 63 -21.38 -0.44 -18.14
C ALA A 63 -21.79 -1.45 -17.06
N ALA A 64 -22.81 -1.14 -16.26
CA ALA A 64 -23.33 -2.04 -15.23
C ALA A 64 -23.83 -3.37 -15.83
N ARG A 65 -24.61 -3.32 -16.92
CA ARG A 65 -25.08 -4.52 -17.62
C ARG A 65 -23.93 -5.35 -18.19
N ALA A 66 -22.93 -4.69 -18.79
CA ALA A 66 -21.73 -5.38 -19.28
C ALA A 66 -20.96 -6.07 -18.14
N ALA A 67 -20.82 -5.43 -16.98
CA ALA A 67 -20.19 -6.01 -15.80
C ALA A 67 -20.94 -7.24 -15.28
N LEU A 68 -22.25 -7.14 -15.09
CA LEU A 68 -23.08 -8.25 -14.62
C LEU A 68 -23.07 -9.43 -15.61
N ALA A 69 -23.12 -9.16 -16.91
CA ALA A 69 -22.99 -10.18 -17.95
C ALA A 69 -21.62 -10.90 -17.94
N GLN A 70 -20.60 -10.29 -17.34
CA GLN A 70 -19.30 -10.90 -17.10
C GLN A 70 -19.12 -11.37 -15.66
N ALA A 71 -20.16 -11.40 -14.81
CA ALA A 71 -20.08 -11.74 -13.38
C ALA A 71 -19.06 -10.88 -12.62
N VAL A 72 -18.97 -9.59 -12.96
CA VAL A 72 -18.25 -8.58 -12.16
C VAL A 72 -19.25 -8.00 -11.16
N PRO A 73 -19.00 -8.09 -9.84
CA PRO A 73 -19.89 -7.51 -8.84
C PRO A 73 -19.93 -5.99 -8.94
N LEU A 74 -21.08 -5.42 -8.57
CA LEU A 74 -21.31 -3.97 -8.53
C LEU A 74 -21.25 -3.47 -7.07
N PHE A 75 -20.53 -2.36 -6.88
CA PHE A 75 -20.62 -1.50 -5.71
C PHE A 75 -21.26 -0.19 -6.15
N VAL A 76 -22.37 0.19 -5.51
CA VAL A 76 -23.20 1.32 -5.92
C VAL A 76 -23.11 2.45 -4.89
N PRO A 77 -22.25 3.45 -5.13
CA PRO A 77 -22.24 4.67 -4.34
C PRO A 77 -23.41 5.54 -4.78
N LEU A 78 -24.20 6.03 -3.83
CA LEU A 78 -25.32 6.92 -4.08
C LEU A 78 -25.06 8.29 -3.45
N PRO A 79 -25.40 9.39 -4.14
CA PRO A 79 -25.20 10.73 -3.63
C PRO A 79 -26.08 11.00 -2.41
N PHE A 80 -27.25 10.37 -2.32
CA PHE A 80 -28.21 10.50 -1.23
C PHE A 80 -29.02 9.21 -1.10
N SER A 81 -30.05 9.19 -0.24
CA SER A 81 -30.85 7.99 0.03
C SER A 81 -31.46 7.42 -1.25
N VAL A 82 -31.67 6.10 -1.28
CA VAL A 82 -32.27 5.40 -2.43
C VAL A 82 -33.60 6.03 -2.83
N ALA A 83 -34.48 6.29 -1.85
CA ALA A 83 -35.78 6.89 -2.10
C ALA A 83 -35.71 8.29 -2.71
N GLU A 84 -34.67 9.06 -2.40
CA GLU A 84 -34.46 10.39 -2.99
C GLU A 84 -33.81 10.30 -4.38
N TYR A 85 -32.98 9.29 -4.63
CA TYR A 85 -32.36 9.00 -5.93
C TYR A 85 -33.36 8.48 -6.95
N GLU A 86 -34.31 7.65 -6.53
CA GLU A 86 -35.38 7.15 -7.38
C GLU A 86 -36.22 8.27 -8.02
N LYS A 87 -36.31 9.44 -7.39
CA LYS A 87 -37.05 10.61 -7.91
C LYS A 87 -36.39 11.27 -9.12
N ASP A 88 -35.12 10.98 -9.38
CA ASP A 88 -34.41 11.52 -10.54
C ASP A 88 -34.74 10.77 -11.84
N PHE A 89 -35.45 9.65 -11.77
CA PHE A 89 -35.87 8.87 -12.93
C PHE A 89 -37.30 9.21 -13.34
N GLU A 90 -37.47 9.78 -14.53
CA GLU A 90 -38.75 10.30 -15.01
C GLU A 90 -39.71 9.20 -15.52
N THR A 91 -39.18 8.06 -15.98
CA THR A 91 -39.96 6.96 -16.55
C THR A 91 -40.03 5.74 -15.63
N ALA A 92 -41.15 5.03 -15.67
CA ALA A 92 -41.35 3.81 -14.87
C ALA A 92 -40.38 2.70 -15.28
N GLU A 93 -40.05 2.62 -16.57
CA GLU A 93 -39.10 1.68 -17.14
C GLU A 93 -37.68 1.92 -16.61
N SER A 94 -37.24 3.19 -16.56
CA SER A 94 -35.93 3.56 -16.04
C SER A 94 -35.81 3.26 -14.53
N LEU A 95 -36.87 3.54 -13.77
CA LEU A 95 -36.91 3.21 -12.34
C LEU A 95 -36.86 1.69 -12.10
N ALA A 96 -37.59 0.91 -12.91
CA ALA A 96 -37.57 -0.55 -12.83
C ALA A 96 -36.18 -1.12 -13.12
N GLU A 97 -35.50 -0.60 -14.14
CA GLU A 97 -34.11 -0.97 -14.45
C GLU A 97 -33.13 -0.61 -13.32
N PHE A 98 -33.24 0.59 -12.74
CA PHE A 98 -32.41 0.97 -11.59
C PHE A 98 -32.60 -0.01 -10.43
N ARG A 99 -33.85 -0.33 -10.07
CA ARG A 99 -34.16 -1.28 -8.98
C ARG A 99 -33.66 -2.69 -9.28
N GLU A 100 -33.77 -3.14 -10.53
CA GLU A 100 -33.22 -4.43 -10.99
C GLU A 100 -31.72 -4.50 -10.74
N LEU A 101 -30.96 -3.49 -11.19
CA LEU A 101 -29.51 -3.42 -11.03
C LEU A 101 -29.09 -3.26 -9.56
N LEU A 102 -29.90 -2.54 -8.76
CA LEU A 102 -29.61 -2.32 -7.35
C LEU A 102 -29.80 -3.58 -6.50
N ALA A 103 -30.78 -4.44 -6.80
CA ALA A 103 -31.21 -5.55 -5.95
C ALA A 103 -30.11 -6.60 -5.66
N GLY A 104 -29.08 -6.70 -6.50
CA GLY A 104 -27.93 -7.61 -6.33
C GLY A 104 -26.62 -6.92 -5.94
N SER A 105 -26.66 -5.61 -5.65
CA SER A 105 -25.47 -4.78 -5.52
C SER A 105 -25.17 -4.42 -4.06
N GLN A 106 -23.90 -4.21 -3.73
CA GLN A 106 -23.54 -3.59 -2.45
C GLN A 106 -23.75 -2.08 -2.56
N VAL A 107 -24.61 -1.52 -1.71
CA VAL A 107 -24.98 -0.10 -1.79
C VAL A 107 -24.33 0.70 -0.66
N ARG A 108 -23.86 1.91 -0.99
CA ARG A 108 -23.34 2.88 -0.02
C ARG A 108 -23.93 4.25 -0.28
N VAL A 109 -24.58 4.83 0.71
CA VAL A 109 -25.04 6.23 0.64
C VAL A 109 -23.93 7.13 1.16
N LEU A 110 -23.52 8.11 0.37
CA LEU A 110 -22.52 9.09 0.78
C LEU A 110 -23.10 10.06 1.82
N PRO A 111 -22.30 10.51 2.80
CA PRO A 111 -22.74 11.56 3.71
C PRO A 111 -22.99 12.86 2.92
N LEU A 112 -23.92 13.68 3.40
CA LEU A 112 -24.17 15.00 2.82
C LEU A 112 -22.90 15.86 2.90
N ALA A 113 -22.67 16.65 1.86
CA ALA A 113 -21.59 17.62 1.85
C ALA A 113 -21.71 18.61 3.04
N PRO A 114 -20.58 19.12 3.58
CA PRO A 114 -20.60 20.06 4.70
C PRO A 114 -21.53 21.25 4.46
N GLY A 115 -22.41 21.53 5.41
CA GLY A 115 -23.37 22.64 5.31
C GLY A 115 -24.60 22.36 4.44
N ILE A 116 -24.73 21.17 3.85
CA ILE A 116 -25.90 20.75 3.09
C ILE A 116 -26.86 19.96 3.99
N THR A 117 -28.14 20.32 3.96
CA THR A 117 -29.22 19.62 4.69
C THR A 117 -30.02 18.70 3.76
N GLU A 118 -30.77 17.77 4.34
CA GLU A 118 -31.67 16.89 3.57
C GLU A 118 -32.73 17.68 2.80
N GLU A 119 -33.20 18.81 3.32
CA GLU A 119 -34.16 19.69 2.63
C GLU A 119 -33.53 20.35 1.41
N ALA A 120 -32.28 20.82 1.53
CA ALA A 120 -31.58 21.53 0.48
C ALA A 120 -31.32 20.65 -0.76
N ILE A 121 -31.22 19.33 -0.60
CA ILE A 121 -31.03 18.41 -1.72
C ILE A 121 -32.34 17.99 -2.41
N ARG A 122 -33.52 18.23 -1.81
CA ARG A 122 -34.82 17.82 -2.42
C ARG A 122 -35.14 18.59 -3.69
N GLU A 123 -34.66 19.82 -3.79
CA GLU A 123 -34.86 20.66 -4.96
C GLU A 123 -33.65 20.56 -5.91
N ARG A 124 -33.90 20.61 -7.23
CA ARG A 124 -32.81 20.69 -8.21
C ARG A 124 -32.10 22.05 -8.03
N GLY A 125 -30.81 22.02 -7.75
CA GLY A 125 -30.04 23.23 -7.47
C GLY A 125 -28.59 22.94 -7.09
N GLN A 126 -27.88 23.97 -6.64
CA GLN A 126 -26.44 23.91 -6.32
C GLN A 126 -26.12 22.85 -5.26
N ALA A 127 -26.94 22.73 -4.21
CA ALA A 127 -26.76 21.74 -3.14
C ALA A 127 -26.78 20.29 -3.67
N ARG A 128 -27.76 19.96 -4.53
CA ARG A 128 -27.86 18.64 -5.16
C ARG A 128 -26.71 18.40 -6.14
N ASN A 129 -26.31 19.43 -6.91
CA ASN A 129 -25.16 19.34 -7.82
C ASN A 129 -23.84 19.12 -7.09
N LEU A 130 -23.63 19.74 -5.92
CA LEU A 130 -22.48 19.49 -5.06
C LEU A 130 -22.43 18.04 -4.58
N GLN A 131 -23.59 17.45 -4.27
CA GLN A 131 -23.64 16.04 -3.87
C GLN A 131 -23.29 15.10 -5.03
N TYR A 132 -23.70 15.44 -6.27
CA TYR A 132 -23.27 14.73 -7.48
C TYR A 132 -21.78 14.91 -7.77
N ALA A 133 -21.23 16.10 -7.54
CA ALA A 133 -19.79 16.34 -7.62
C ALA A 133 -19.02 15.49 -6.60
N GLN A 134 -19.46 15.45 -5.34
CA GLN A 134 -18.89 14.61 -4.28
C GLN A 134 -18.94 13.12 -4.65
N LEU A 135 -20.03 12.66 -5.29
CA LEU A 135 -20.12 11.31 -5.82
C LEU A 135 -19.08 11.02 -6.90
N GLY A 136 -18.91 11.92 -7.86
CA GLY A 136 -17.88 11.81 -8.89
C GLY A 136 -16.46 11.79 -8.31
N MET A 137 -16.18 12.66 -7.34
CA MET A 137 -14.93 12.67 -6.59
C MET A 137 -14.71 11.36 -5.84
N PHE A 138 -15.74 10.84 -5.16
CA PHE A 138 -15.68 9.56 -4.47
C PHE A 138 -15.33 8.41 -5.41
N ILE A 139 -15.99 8.34 -6.59
CA ILE A 139 -15.71 7.30 -7.60
C ILE A 139 -14.26 7.39 -8.08
N SER A 140 -13.83 8.60 -8.45
CA SER A 140 -12.46 8.87 -8.91
C SER A 140 -11.43 8.41 -7.87
N SER A 141 -11.56 8.83 -6.61
CA SER A 141 -10.58 8.57 -5.56
C SER A 141 -10.53 7.10 -5.09
N HIS A 142 -11.53 6.29 -5.42
CA HIS A 142 -11.63 4.89 -4.99
C HIS A 142 -11.52 3.87 -6.12
N CYS A 143 -11.23 4.31 -7.35
CA CYS A 143 -10.97 3.42 -8.48
C CYS A 143 -9.49 3.40 -8.87
N GLN A 144 -9.06 2.31 -9.51
CA GLN A 144 -7.75 2.20 -10.15
C GLN A 144 -7.84 2.51 -11.65
N VAL A 145 -9.02 2.32 -12.22
CA VAL A 145 -9.33 2.62 -13.63
C VAL A 145 -10.66 3.37 -13.64
N LEU A 146 -10.69 4.59 -14.16
CA LEU A 146 -11.94 5.29 -14.44
C LEU A 146 -12.39 4.97 -15.87
N LEU A 147 -13.49 4.24 -16.00
CA LEU A 147 -14.18 4.01 -17.26
C LEU A 147 -15.08 5.21 -17.58
N ALA A 148 -14.75 5.95 -18.64
CA ALA A 148 -15.48 7.14 -19.07
C ALA A 148 -16.19 6.90 -20.41
N LEU A 149 -17.54 6.89 -20.39
CA LEU A 149 -18.36 6.88 -21.61
C LEU A 149 -18.75 8.33 -21.93
N TRP A 150 -17.90 8.98 -22.74
CA TRP A 150 -17.84 10.44 -22.83
C TRP A 150 -17.64 10.91 -24.28
N ASP A 151 -18.03 12.15 -24.56
CA ASP A 151 -17.93 12.79 -25.89
C ASP A 151 -16.61 13.53 -26.11
N GLY A 152 -15.69 13.46 -25.15
CA GLY A 152 -14.41 14.16 -25.19
C GLY A 152 -14.47 15.67 -24.94
N LYS A 153 -15.64 16.22 -24.58
CA LYS A 153 -15.84 17.68 -24.40
C LYS A 153 -15.89 18.09 -22.93
N PRO A 154 -15.28 19.24 -22.55
CA PRO A 154 -15.35 19.74 -21.18
C PRO A 154 -16.79 20.01 -20.75
N SER A 155 -17.07 19.82 -19.46
CA SER A 155 -18.39 20.09 -18.87
C SER A 155 -18.38 21.38 -18.05
N THR A 156 -19.36 22.26 -18.29
CA THR A 156 -19.64 23.42 -17.43
C THR A 156 -20.61 23.08 -16.29
N ALA A 157 -21.29 21.93 -16.37
CA ALA A 157 -22.20 21.48 -15.32
C ALA A 157 -21.41 20.80 -14.18
N LEU A 158 -21.66 21.26 -12.95
CA LEU A 158 -21.08 20.71 -11.73
C LEU A 158 -21.43 19.23 -11.57
N GLY A 159 -20.42 18.37 -11.43
CA GLY A 159 -20.58 16.92 -11.30
C GLY A 159 -20.88 16.19 -12.62
N GLY A 160 -20.75 16.85 -13.78
CA GLY A 160 -20.88 16.20 -15.09
C GLY A 160 -19.68 15.30 -15.44
N THR A 161 -19.88 14.35 -16.36
CA THR A 161 -18.88 13.35 -16.78
C THR A 161 -17.51 13.97 -17.12
N GLY A 162 -17.50 15.06 -17.90
CA GLY A 162 -16.26 15.74 -18.26
C GLY A 162 -15.51 16.38 -17.07
N GLN A 163 -16.22 16.82 -16.02
CA GLN A 163 -15.58 17.31 -14.80
C GLN A 163 -15.04 16.17 -13.93
N VAL A 164 -15.73 15.02 -13.89
CA VAL A 164 -15.23 13.84 -13.18
C VAL A 164 -13.95 13.32 -13.83
N VAL A 165 -13.90 13.27 -15.17
CA VAL A 165 -12.68 12.92 -15.92
C VAL A 165 -11.56 13.92 -15.65
N ALA A 166 -11.85 15.23 -15.69
CA ALA A 166 -10.86 16.26 -15.38
C ALA A 166 -10.36 16.18 -13.94
N PHE A 167 -11.24 15.88 -12.99
CA PHE A 167 -10.87 15.66 -11.59
C PHE A 167 -9.99 14.42 -11.43
N HIS A 168 -10.30 13.31 -12.11
CA HIS A 168 -9.47 12.11 -12.04
C HIS A 168 -8.07 12.33 -12.61
N ILE A 169 -7.95 13.08 -13.70
CA ILE A 169 -6.66 13.30 -14.38
C ILE A 169 -5.83 14.39 -13.70
N ALA A 170 -6.45 15.51 -13.33
CA ALA A 170 -5.73 16.71 -12.91
C ALA A 170 -5.98 17.09 -11.44
N ASN A 171 -6.82 16.34 -10.72
CA ASN A 171 -7.30 16.69 -9.38
C ASN A 171 -7.89 18.11 -9.33
N VAL A 172 -8.64 18.50 -10.38
CA VAL A 172 -9.31 19.80 -10.49
C VAL A 172 -10.80 19.60 -10.69
N MET A 173 -11.60 20.09 -9.75
CA MET A 173 -13.05 20.22 -9.91
C MET A 173 -13.44 21.69 -9.67
N PRO A 174 -13.82 22.44 -10.72
CA PRO A 174 -14.28 23.81 -10.59
C PRO A 174 -15.45 23.92 -9.59
N GLU A 175 -15.53 25.03 -8.85
CA GLU A 175 -16.57 25.31 -7.83
C GLU A 175 -16.48 24.51 -6.52
N VAL A 176 -15.63 23.49 -6.43
CA VAL A 176 -15.21 22.86 -5.16
C VAL A 176 -13.90 23.52 -4.73
N SER A 177 -13.77 23.97 -3.47
CA SER A 177 -12.65 24.84 -3.11
C SER A 177 -11.30 24.12 -3.18
N ALA A 178 -10.24 24.82 -3.61
CA ALA A 178 -8.87 24.28 -3.63
C ALA A 178 -8.28 23.96 -2.24
N ARG A 179 -9.01 24.25 -1.15
CA ARG A 179 -8.68 23.75 0.20
C ARG A 179 -9.31 22.40 0.50
N GLU A 180 -10.36 22.02 -0.23
CA GLU A 180 -11.05 20.72 -0.18
C GLU A 180 -10.55 19.76 -1.27
N VAL A 181 -9.74 20.26 -2.21
CA VAL A 181 -9.09 19.50 -3.29
C VAL A 181 -7.60 19.55 -3.02
N ALA A 182 -6.99 18.41 -2.69
CA ALA A 182 -5.69 18.25 -2.02
C ALA A 182 -4.52 19.16 -2.49
N PRO A 183 -3.52 19.45 -1.62
CA PRO A 183 -2.44 20.43 -1.88
C PRO A 183 -1.31 19.99 -2.82
N ASN A 184 -1.44 18.89 -3.58
CA ASN A 184 -0.31 18.33 -4.34
C ASN A 184 -0.54 18.30 -5.86
N LEU A 185 -0.41 19.47 -6.49
CA LEU A 185 -0.48 19.66 -7.95
C LEU A 185 0.81 19.28 -8.72
N LEU A 186 1.85 18.78 -8.05
CA LEU A 186 3.21 18.59 -8.62
C LEU A 186 3.74 17.15 -8.54
N ALA A 187 2.93 16.18 -8.11
CA ALA A 187 3.37 14.78 -8.00
C ALA A 187 2.81 13.94 -9.15
N ASP A 188 3.60 12.99 -9.66
CA ASP A 188 3.14 11.98 -10.63
C ASP A 188 2.03 11.14 -10.00
N ASP A 189 0.79 11.43 -10.38
CA ASP A 189 -0.37 10.73 -9.88
C ASP A 189 -0.68 9.54 -10.78
N GLU A 190 -0.13 8.35 -10.48
CA GLU A 190 -0.51 7.09 -11.15
C GLU A 190 -1.94 6.62 -10.78
N SER A 191 -2.82 7.54 -10.42
CA SER A 191 -4.24 7.34 -10.14
C SER A 191 -5.14 8.04 -11.15
N ASP A 192 -4.57 8.53 -12.24
CA ASP A 192 -5.17 9.30 -13.32
C ASP A 192 -5.61 8.45 -14.52
N LEU A 193 -5.59 7.11 -14.38
CA LEU A 193 -5.82 6.18 -15.47
C LEU A 193 -7.29 6.11 -15.89
N VAL A 194 -7.62 6.76 -17.00
CA VAL A 194 -8.95 6.73 -17.62
C VAL A 194 -8.96 5.80 -18.83
N PHE A 195 -9.95 4.92 -18.91
CA PHE A 195 -10.33 4.28 -20.18
C PHE A 195 -11.51 5.03 -20.80
N HIS A 196 -11.23 5.83 -21.82
CA HIS A 196 -12.22 6.65 -22.50
C HIS A 196 -12.82 5.87 -23.67
N ILE A 197 -14.15 5.68 -23.64
CA ILE A 197 -14.95 5.18 -24.77
C ILE A 197 -15.73 6.36 -25.34
N ALA A 198 -15.47 6.69 -26.61
CA ALA A 198 -16.13 7.79 -27.30
C ALA A 198 -17.63 7.49 -27.51
N CYS A 199 -18.50 8.44 -27.16
CA CYS A 199 -19.95 8.38 -27.44
C CYS A 199 -20.54 9.76 -27.76
N SER A 200 -21.71 9.77 -28.41
CA SER A 200 -22.43 11.00 -28.75
C SER A 200 -23.47 11.38 -27.68
N ARG A 201 -23.97 12.62 -27.74
CA ARG A 201 -25.06 13.14 -26.90
C ARG A 201 -26.30 13.45 -27.72
N GLN A 202 -27.48 13.08 -27.23
CA GLN A 202 -28.78 13.37 -27.87
C GLN A 202 -29.22 14.82 -27.66
N LEU A 203 -29.04 15.38 -26.47
CA LEU A 203 -29.55 16.71 -26.08
C LEU A 203 -28.58 17.85 -26.46
N ALA A 204 -27.32 17.52 -26.71
CA ALA A 204 -26.30 18.45 -27.17
C ALA A 204 -25.50 17.86 -28.35
N PRO A 205 -26.12 17.66 -29.53
CA PRO A 205 -25.43 17.21 -30.73
C PRO A 205 -24.54 18.34 -31.26
N GLY A 206 -23.40 18.58 -30.60
CA GLY A 206 -22.42 19.56 -31.06
C GLY A 206 -21.59 18.99 -32.21
N GLY A 207 -21.40 19.79 -33.27
CA GLY A 207 -20.65 19.45 -34.48
C GLY A 207 -19.32 18.74 -34.23
N ALA A 208 -18.96 17.87 -35.18
CA ALA A 208 -17.88 16.91 -35.12
C ALA A 208 -16.67 17.40 -34.29
N SER A 209 -16.52 16.86 -33.08
CA SER A 209 -15.18 16.71 -32.54
C SER A 209 -14.44 15.78 -33.51
N PRO A 210 -13.15 16.00 -33.84
CA PRO A 210 -12.37 15.08 -34.67
C PRO A 210 -12.29 13.65 -34.08
N LEU A 211 -12.80 13.45 -32.86
CA LEU A 211 -12.92 12.18 -32.15
C LEU A 211 -14.07 11.33 -32.71
N GLN A 212 -13.75 10.75 -33.86
CA GLN A 212 -14.08 9.44 -34.43
C GLN A 212 -15.05 8.52 -33.68
N VAL A 213 -16.00 7.97 -34.45
CA VAL A 213 -16.76 6.70 -34.30
C VAL A 213 -17.07 6.25 -32.88
N ALA A 214 -18.37 6.23 -32.53
CA ALA A 214 -18.85 5.69 -31.26
C ALA A 214 -18.29 4.29 -30.96
N GLY A 215 -17.79 4.09 -29.74
CA GLY A 215 -17.22 2.82 -29.29
C GLY A 215 -15.72 2.64 -29.52
N VAL A 216 -15.01 3.63 -30.08
CA VAL A 216 -13.54 3.68 -30.03
C VAL A 216 -13.11 3.89 -28.58
N GLY A 217 -12.23 3.01 -28.09
CA GLY A 217 -11.74 3.00 -26.71
C GLY A 217 -10.23 3.26 -26.67
N ARG A 218 -9.78 4.11 -25.76
CA ARG A 218 -8.35 4.44 -25.57
C ARG A 218 -8.05 4.78 -24.12
N TRP A 219 -6.78 4.67 -23.76
CA TRP A 219 -6.29 5.11 -22.45
C TRP A 219 -5.94 6.60 -22.47
N VAL A 220 -6.32 7.30 -21.40
CA VAL A 220 -6.01 8.71 -21.17
C VAL A 220 -5.41 8.85 -19.78
N THR A 221 -4.31 9.57 -19.69
CA THR A 221 -3.59 9.91 -18.45
C THR A 221 -3.22 11.39 -18.47
N ALA A 222 -2.65 11.91 -17.40
CA ALA A 222 -2.13 13.27 -17.31
C ALA A 222 -0.98 13.52 -18.29
N GLU A 223 -0.20 12.48 -18.62
CA GLU A 223 0.90 12.55 -19.59
C GLU A 223 0.42 12.54 -21.05
N GLY A 224 -0.81 12.10 -21.31
CA GLY A 224 -1.41 12.13 -22.63
C GLY A 224 -2.33 10.95 -22.93
N THR A 225 -2.68 10.79 -24.21
CA THR A 225 -3.48 9.67 -24.71
C THR A 225 -2.58 8.59 -25.28
N ALA A 226 -2.73 7.36 -24.82
CA ALA A 226 -2.10 6.21 -25.48
C ALA A 226 -2.94 5.75 -26.68
N ASP A 227 -2.33 4.97 -27.58
CA ASP A 227 -3.00 4.37 -28.76
C ASP A 227 -4.29 3.60 -28.39
N ASP A 228 -5.11 3.28 -29.40
CA ASP A 228 -6.39 2.54 -29.34
C ASP A 228 -6.25 1.05 -28.88
N SER A 229 -5.26 0.77 -28.03
CA SER A 229 -5.01 -0.51 -27.39
C SER A 229 -5.88 -0.70 -26.16
N VAL A 230 -6.39 -1.92 -25.97
CA VAL A 230 -7.06 -2.35 -24.73
C VAL A 230 -6.04 -2.85 -23.69
N GLU A 231 -4.75 -2.89 -24.03
CA GLU A 231 -3.70 -3.21 -23.05
C GLU A 231 -3.43 -2.02 -22.13
N VAL A 232 -3.29 -2.28 -20.84
CA VAL A 232 -3.01 -1.24 -19.85
C VAL A 232 -1.63 -0.63 -20.13
N PRO A 233 -1.45 0.70 -20.02
CA PRO A 233 -0.13 1.32 -20.23
C PRO A 233 0.94 0.78 -19.28
N ALA A 234 2.20 0.80 -19.74
CA ALA A 234 3.31 0.13 -19.05
C ALA A 234 3.54 0.61 -17.61
N ALA A 235 3.37 1.90 -17.34
CA ALA A 235 3.51 2.48 -16.00
C ALA A 235 2.57 1.79 -14.99
N TYR A 236 1.28 1.71 -15.29
CA TYR A 236 0.26 1.11 -14.42
C TYR A 236 0.30 -0.42 -14.40
N ARG A 237 0.80 -1.07 -15.47
CA ARG A 237 0.97 -2.54 -15.46
C ARG A 237 1.84 -3.02 -14.31
N ARG A 238 2.87 -2.24 -13.94
CA ARG A 238 3.75 -2.57 -12.81
C ARG A 238 2.99 -2.57 -11.48
N VAL A 239 2.15 -1.56 -11.28
CA VAL A 239 1.30 -1.39 -10.09
C VAL A 239 0.33 -2.56 -9.95
N PHE A 240 -0.42 -2.89 -11.01
CA PHE A 240 -1.37 -3.99 -10.99
C PHE A 240 -0.66 -5.36 -10.88
N ALA A 241 0.53 -5.51 -11.46
CA ALA A 241 1.34 -6.71 -11.27
C ALA A 241 1.77 -6.89 -9.80
N GLN A 242 2.06 -5.82 -9.06
CA GLN A 242 2.36 -5.89 -7.62
C GLN A 242 1.16 -6.33 -6.80
N MET A 243 -0.02 -5.75 -7.06
CA MET A 243 -1.26 -6.16 -6.40
C MET A 243 -1.59 -7.63 -6.69
N SER A 244 -1.42 -8.05 -7.96
CA SER A 244 -1.59 -9.44 -8.40
C SER A 244 -0.60 -10.39 -7.71
N ALA A 245 0.67 -9.98 -7.56
CA ALA A 245 1.69 -10.75 -6.87
C ALA A 245 1.39 -10.92 -5.37
N PHE A 246 0.85 -9.89 -4.70
CA PHE A 246 0.36 -10.00 -3.34
C PHE A 246 -0.76 -11.05 -3.24
N ASN A 247 -1.76 -11.00 -4.12
CA ASN A 247 -2.85 -11.98 -4.12
C ASN A 247 -2.34 -13.41 -4.33
N LEU A 248 -1.41 -13.61 -5.27
CA LEU A 248 -0.81 -14.91 -5.52
C LEU A 248 -0.05 -15.45 -4.31
N ASP A 249 0.75 -14.62 -3.64
CA ASP A 249 1.46 -15.01 -2.43
C ASP A 249 0.49 -15.31 -1.28
N THR A 250 -0.56 -14.51 -1.11
CA THR A 250 -1.63 -14.74 -0.12
C THR A 250 -2.31 -16.09 -0.37
N GLN A 251 -2.70 -16.38 -1.62
CA GLN A 251 -3.31 -17.67 -1.97
C GLN A 251 -2.35 -18.83 -1.72
N ARG A 252 -1.10 -18.70 -2.14
CA ARG A 252 -0.06 -19.72 -1.98
C ARG A 252 0.19 -20.07 -0.52
N HIS A 253 0.19 -19.07 0.35
CA HIS A 253 0.51 -19.22 1.77
C HIS A 253 -0.72 -19.29 2.68
N TRP A 254 -1.93 -19.29 2.11
CA TRP A 254 -3.18 -19.25 2.88
C TRP A 254 -3.29 -20.30 3.99
N PRO A 255 -2.94 -21.59 3.77
CA PRO A 255 -3.03 -22.58 4.85
C PRO A 255 -2.16 -22.24 6.07
N ALA A 256 -1.00 -21.62 5.85
CA ALA A 256 -0.11 -21.21 6.93
C ALA A 256 -0.53 -19.88 7.59
N ILE A 257 -1.14 -18.98 6.81
CA ILE A 257 -1.75 -17.74 7.29
C ILE A 257 -2.94 -18.08 8.18
N GLU A 258 -3.83 -18.98 7.75
CA GLU A 258 -5.02 -19.39 8.51
C GLU A 258 -4.65 -20.05 9.84
N ALA A 259 -3.60 -20.89 9.85
CA ALA A 259 -3.13 -21.56 11.06
C ALA A 259 -2.55 -20.60 12.11
N ASN A 260 -1.92 -19.50 11.69
CA ASN A 260 -1.27 -18.53 12.57
C ASN A 260 -1.68 -17.10 12.21
N TYR A 261 -2.99 -16.88 12.18
CA TYR A 261 -3.59 -15.65 11.68
C TYR A 261 -3.32 -14.47 12.64
N PRO A 262 -2.56 -13.43 12.22
CA PRO A 262 -2.34 -12.24 13.04
C PRO A 262 -3.66 -11.45 13.16
N ARG A 263 -4.18 -11.31 14.40
CA ARG A 263 -5.40 -10.55 14.67
C ARG A 263 -5.08 -9.21 15.29
N LEU A 264 -5.80 -8.18 14.85
CA LEU A 264 -5.83 -6.88 15.52
C LEU A 264 -7.09 -6.75 16.37
N LEU A 265 -8.20 -7.34 15.93
CA LEU A 265 -9.44 -7.29 16.68
C LEU A 265 -9.39 -8.24 17.88
N PRO A 266 -9.98 -7.83 19.02
CA PRO A 266 -10.07 -8.67 20.19
C PRO A 266 -11.02 -9.85 19.95
N ALA A 267 -10.83 -10.93 20.70
CA ALA A 267 -11.76 -12.08 20.64
C ALA A 267 -13.17 -11.70 21.12
N ASP A 268 -13.25 -10.80 22.11
CA ASP A 268 -14.50 -10.23 22.61
C ASP A 268 -14.51 -8.71 22.32
N PRO A 269 -15.22 -8.27 21.25
CA PRO A 269 -15.20 -6.88 20.84
C PRO A 269 -16.06 -6.02 21.77
N PRO A 270 -15.59 -4.81 22.15
CA PRO A 270 -16.31 -3.93 23.06
C PRO A 270 -17.63 -3.40 22.48
N ALA A 271 -17.80 -3.45 21.15
CA ALA A 271 -19.00 -3.09 20.40
C ALA A 271 -19.05 -3.89 19.08
N PRO A 272 -20.19 -3.94 18.37
CA PRO A 272 -20.28 -4.62 17.07
C PRO A 272 -19.21 -4.12 16.10
N VAL A 273 -18.56 -5.04 15.39
CA VAL A 273 -17.52 -4.72 14.40
C VAL A 273 -18.17 -4.45 13.04
N PRO A 274 -17.99 -3.25 12.46
CA PRO A 274 -18.40 -2.93 11.09
C PRO A 274 -17.85 -3.93 10.05
N ALA A 275 -18.64 -4.29 9.05
CA ALA A 275 -18.27 -5.28 8.03
C ALA A 275 -17.02 -4.85 7.24
N GLY A 276 -16.92 -3.54 6.96
CA GLY A 276 -15.74 -2.93 6.33
C GLY A 276 -14.44 -3.11 7.10
N ILE A 277 -14.50 -3.16 8.43
CA ILE A 277 -13.32 -3.32 9.29
C ILE A 277 -12.81 -4.77 9.25
N LEU A 278 -13.72 -5.75 9.16
CA LEU A 278 -13.34 -7.15 8.98
C LEU A 278 -12.54 -7.36 7.69
N ARG A 279 -12.88 -6.65 6.60
CA ARG A 279 -12.11 -6.71 5.35
C ARG A 279 -10.69 -6.16 5.52
N ILE A 280 -10.53 -5.04 6.22
CA ILE A 280 -9.21 -4.48 6.51
C ILE A 280 -8.39 -5.43 7.37
N GLU A 281 -8.99 -6.00 8.43
CA GLU A 281 -8.29 -6.95 9.30
C GLU A 281 -7.81 -8.17 8.50
N ARG A 282 -8.62 -8.67 7.56
CA ARG A 282 -8.30 -9.81 6.68
C ARG A 282 -7.08 -9.57 5.81
N LEU A 283 -7.04 -8.39 5.18
CA LEU A 283 -5.88 -7.98 4.39
C LEU A 283 -4.64 -7.71 5.26
N PHE A 284 -4.84 -7.12 6.44
CA PHE A 284 -3.78 -6.90 7.41
C PHE A 284 -3.13 -8.22 7.82
N GLY A 285 -3.90 -9.24 8.22
CA GLY A 285 -3.34 -10.50 8.69
C GLY A 285 -2.56 -11.24 7.60
N ALA A 286 -3.03 -11.21 6.35
CA ALA A 286 -2.28 -11.73 5.21
C ALA A 286 -0.97 -10.95 4.98
N ALA A 287 -1.03 -9.61 4.94
CA ALA A 287 0.13 -8.76 4.72
C ALA A 287 1.18 -8.88 5.83
N ASP A 288 0.76 -8.89 7.10
CA ASP A 288 1.65 -8.99 8.25
C ASP A 288 2.35 -10.36 8.30
N TRP A 289 1.60 -11.45 8.09
CA TRP A 289 2.18 -12.79 8.04
C TRP A 289 3.19 -12.92 6.90
N LEU A 290 2.85 -12.45 5.70
CA LEU A 290 3.76 -12.48 4.54
C LEU A 290 5.01 -11.63 4.79
N ALA A 291 4.87 -10.46 5.41
CA ALA A 291 5.99 -9.61 5.80
C ALA A 291 6.94 -10.37 6.73
N LEU A 292 6.42 -11.03 7.77
CA LEU A 292 7.23 -11.84 8.69
C LEU A 292 7.90 -13.03 8.00
N HIS A 293 7.19 -13.70 7.09
CA HIS A 293 7.72 -14.81 6.29
C HIS A 293 8.92 -14.38 5.44
N PHE A 294 8.77 -13.33 4.64
CA PHE A 294 9.84 -12.85 3.78
C PHE A 294 10.97 -12.18 4.58
N ARG A 295 10.67 -11.54 5.72
CA ARG A 295 11.70 -11.06 6.66
C ARG A 295 12.63 -12.19 7.10
N GLN A 296 12.06 -13.35 7.44
CA GLN A 296 12.84 -14.51 7.85
C GLN A 296 13.72 -15.02 6.71
N ARG A 297 13.20 -15.07 5.47
CA ARG A 297 13.97 -15.47 4.27
C ARG A 297 15.13 -14.51 3.98
N VAL A 298 14.90 -13.20 4.07
CA VAL A 298 15.93 -12.17 3.93
C VAL A 298 16.99 -12.34 5.02
N ARG A 299 16.58 -12.55 6.28
CA ARG A 299 17.51 -12.77 7.39
C ARG A 299 18.38 -14.01 7.17
N MET A 300 17.78 -15.13 6.77
CA MET A 300 18.51 -16.37 6.48
C MET A 300 19.48 -16.19 5.30
N ASN A 301 19.06 -15.47 4.25
CA ASN A 301 19.91 -15.15 3.10
C ASN A 301 21.13 -14.32 3.53
N LEU A 302 20.91 -13.27 4.31
CA LEU A 302 21.97 -12.40 4.82
C LEU A 302 22.91 -13.18 5.75
N GLN A 303 22.39 -14.02 6.64
CA GLN A 303 23.19 -14.85 7.53
C GLN A 303 24.03 -15.88 6.75
N ALA A 304 23.45 -16.57 5.78
CA ALA A 304 24.15 -17.57 4.97
C ALA A 304 25.27 -16.95 4.12
N THR A 305 25.02 -15.79 3.51
CA THR A 305 26.04 -15.08 2.69
C THR A 305 27.20 -14.57 3.54
N HIS A 306 26.95 -14.02 4.74
CA HIS A 306 28.01 -13.56 5.63
C HIS A 306 28.76 -14.72 6.28
N LEU A 307 28.08 -15.83 6.59
CA LEU A 307 28.74 -17.05 7.06
C LEU A 307 29.65 -17.63 5.98
N ALA A 308 29.20 -17.67 4.73
CA ALA A 308 30.04 -18.09 3.60
C ALA A 308 31.27 -17.20 3.46
N ALA A 309 31.12 -15.87 3.55
CA ALA A 309 32.24 -14.94 3.52
C ALA A 309 33.24 -15.16 4.68
N ALA A 310 32.74 -15.46 5.89
CA ALA A 310 33.59 -15.76 7.05
C ALA A 310 34.39 -17.05 6.86
N LEU A 311 33.74 -18.10 6.38
CA LEU A 311 34.38 -19.38 6.10
C LEU A 311 35.38 -19.27 4.94
N MET A 312 35.09 -18.45 3.92
CA MET A 312 36.02 -18.13 2.84
C MET A 312 37.27 -17.43 3.37
N GLY A 313 37.12 -16.38 4.18
CA GLY A 313 38.25 -15.68 4.75
C GLY A 313 39.08 -16.56 5.69
N LEU A 314 38.42 -17.43 6.47
CA LEU A 314 39.10 -18.45 7.28
C LEU A 314 39.89 -19.44 6.40
N ALA A 315 39.27 -19.96 5.33
CA ALA A 315 39.94 -20.87 4.40
C ALA A 315 41.17 -20.21 3.75
N PHE A 316 41.09 -18.92 3.43
CA PHE A 316 42.19 -18.15 2.87
C PHE A 316 43.35 -17.99 3.87
N ILE A 317 43.07 -17.58 5.11
CA ILE A 317 44.08 -17.44 6.17
C ILE A 317 44.77 -18.79 6.45
N VAL A 318 44.00 -19.88 6.51
CA VAL A 318 44.57 -21.23 6.73
C VAL A 318 45.45 -21.66 5.55
N TYR A 319 45.03 -21.33 4.33
CA TYR A 319 45.80 -21.63 3.13
C TYR A 319 47.12 -20.84 3.06
N SER A 320 47.10 -19.54 3.42
CA SER A 320 48.29 -18.68 3.35
C SER A 320 49.31 -18.98 4.44
N ASP A 321 48.84 -19.24 5.67
CA ASP A 321 49.73 -19.18 6.85
C ASP A 321 49.97 -20.55 7.51
N LEU A 322 49.12 -21.56 7.30
CA LEU A 322 49.32 -22.90 7.90
C LEU A 322 49.68 -23.97 6.89
N ALA A 323 48.84 -24.16 5.87
CA ALA A 323 48.96 -25.31 4.98
C ALA A 323 48.36 -25.01 3.60
N PRO A 324 49.20 -24.82 2.55
CA PRO A 324 48.73 -24.55 1.19
C PRO A 324 48.17 -25.83 0.52
N ARG A 325 47.05 -26.35 1.03
CA ARG A 325 46.37 -27.54 0.51
C ARG A 325 45.37 -27.17 -0.57
N ARG A 326 45.36 -27.94 -1.66
CA ARG A 326 44.38 -27.79 -2.76
C ARG A 326 42.93 -27.87 -2.26
N GLU A 327 42.67 -28.67 -1.23
CA GLU A 327 41.36 -28.84 -0.60
C GLU A 327 40.76 -27.50 -0.11
N LEU A 328 41.58 -26.61 0.46
CA LEU A 328 41.14 -25.30 0.96
C LEU A 328 40.75 -24.36 -0.17
N VAL A 329 41.46 -24.41 -1.30
CA VAL A 329 41.11 -23.65 -2.50
C VAL A 329 39.78 -24.15 -3.07
N ILE A 330 39.56 -25.46 -3.12
CA ILE A 330 38.28 -26.03 -3.55
C ILE A 330 37.16 -25.62 -2.59
N ALA A 331 37.39 -25.68 -1.27
CA ALA A 331 36.42 -25.25 -0.27
C ALA A 331 36.07 -23.76 -0.41
N PHE A 332 37.07 -22.89 -0.62
CA PHE A 332 36.88 -21.47 -0.88
C PHE A 332 36.00 -21.24 -2.11
N LEU A 333 36.31 -21.89 -3.23
CA LEU A 333 35.53 -21.77 -4.47
C LEU A 333 34.10 -22.29 -4.29
N ALA A 334 33.91 -23.42 -3.60
CA ALA A 334 32.59 -23.97 -3.31
C ALA A 334 31.74 -23.02 -2.43
N LEU A 335 32.34 -22.43 -1.39
CA LEU A 335 31.68 -21.44 -0.54
C LEU A 335 31.31 -20.17 -1.31
N PHE A 336 32.17 -19.71 -2.22
CA PHE A 336 31.87 -18.59 -3.09
C PHE A 336 30.66 -18.86 -3.99
N VAL A 337 30.66 -20.01 -4.68
CA VAL A 337 29.53 -20.41 -5.55
C VAL A 337 28.24 -20.56 -4.75
N LEU A 338 28.31 -21.17 -3.56
CA LEU A 338 27.15 -21.32 -2.67
C LEU A 338 26.63 -19.96 -2.19
N GLY A 339 27.52 -19.08 -1.72
CA GLY A 339 27.17 -17.73 -1.27
C GLY A 339 26.52 -16.90 -2.38
N TYR A 340 27.09 -16.96 -3.59
CA TYR A 340 26.54 -16.32 -4.77
C TYR A 340 25.18 -16.90 -5.15
N ALA A 341 25.03 -18.23 -5.19
CA ALA A 341 23.77 -18.89 -5.52
C ALA A 341 22.66 -18.50 -4.53
N VAL A 342 22.96 -18.46 -3.23
CA VAL A 342 22.01 -18.02 -2.20
C VAL A 342 21.60 -16.57 -2.42
N ALA A 343 22.55 -15.65 -2.63
CA ALA A 343 22.27 -14.24 -2.92
C ALA A 343 21.40 -14.08 -4.18
N TRP A 344 21.76 -14.79 -5.25
CA TRP A 344 21.06 -14.79 -6.53
C TRP A 344 19.62 -15.29 -6.41
N ILE A 345 19.38 -16.37 -5.65
CA ILE A 345 18.01 -16.86 -5.37
C ILE A 345 17.19 -15.80 -4.64
N GLY A 346 17.78 -15.13 -3.64
CA GLY A 346 17.12 -14.07 -2.88
C GLY A 346 16.70 -12.90 -3.76
N GLN A 347 17.56 -12.49 -4.69
CA GLN A 347 17.30 -11.41 -5.65
C GLN A 347 16.25 -11.83 -6.69
N ARG A 348 16.40 -13.01 -7.31
CA ARG A 348 15.44 -13.55 -8.30
C ARG A 348 14.04 -13.71 -7.72
N ARG A 349 13.93 -14.13 -6.46
CA ARG A 349 12.65 -14.28 -5.74
C ARG A 349 12.16 -12.98 -5.11
N GLN A 350 12.94 -11.90 -5.20
CA GLN A 350 12.62 -10.56 -4.71
C GLN A 350 12.20 -10.54 -3.23
N TRP A 351 12.86 -11.35 -2.38
CA TRP A 351 12.46 -11.49 -0.97
C TRP A 351 12.53 -10.18 -0.19
N GLN A 352 13.54 -9.35 -0.45
CA GLN A 352 13.68 -8.05 0.21
C GLN A 352 12.54 -7.11 -0.17
N ARG A 353 12.26 -6.96 -1.47
CA ARG A 353 11.12 -6.16 -1.96
C ARG A 353 9.82 -6.62 -1.31
N LYS A 354 9.50 -7.91 -1.40
CA LYS A 354 8.27 -8.48 -0.80
C LYS A 354 8.17 -8.22 0.70
N TYR A 355 9.28 -8.37 1.43
CA TYR A 355 9.32 -8.05 2.86
C TYR A 355 8.97 -6.58 3.13
N LEU A 356 9.63 -5.64 2.44
CA LEU A 356 9.43 -4.20 2.63
C LEU A 356 8.01 -3.78 2.23
N ASP A 357 7.57 -4.23 1.06
CA ASP A 357 6.28 -3.95 0.44
C ASP A 357 5.10 -4.44 1.31
N TYR A 358 5.15 -5.69 1.78
CA TYR A 358 4.07 -6.26 2.60
C TYR A 358 4.07 -5.69 4.02
N ARG A 359 5.23 -5.30 4.55
CA ARG A 359 5.29 -4.57 5.82
C ARG A 359 4.70 -3.17 5.68
N GLY A 360 4.99 -2.46 4.58
CA GLY A 360 4.39 -1.16 4.29
C GLY A 360 2.87 -1.25 4.23
N LEU A 361 2.35 -2.25 3.51
CA LEU A 361 0.91 -2.50 3.44
C LEU A 361 0.32 -2.87 4.81
N SER A 362 0.98 -3.73 5.60
CA SER A 362 0.46 -4.14 6.91
C SER A 362 0.40 -2.97 7.90
N GLU A 363 1.44 -2.13 7.97
CA GLU A 363 1.42 -0.93 8.82
C GLU A 363 0.37 0.08 8.37
N GLY A 364 0.23 0.29 7.05
CA GLY A 364 -0.83 1.13 6.49
C GLY A 364 -2.23 0.66 6.86
N LEU A 365 -2.52 -0.61 6.64
CA LEU A 365 -3.83 -1.21 7.00
C LEU A 365 -4.09 -1.18 8.50
N ARG A 366 -3.04 -1.31 9.34
CA ARG A 366 -3.16 -1.20 10.79
C ARG A 366 -3.61 0.19 11.22
N VAL A 367 -2.98 1.25 10.71
CA VAL A 367 -3.38 2.64 10.99
C VAL A 367 -4.81 2.88 10.50
N GLN A 368 -5.13 2.44 9.28
CA GLN A 368 -6.46 2.57 8.70
C GLN A 368 -7.54 1.85 9.55
N LEU A 369 -7.25 0.66 10.07
CA LEU A 369 -8.15 -0.08 10.95
C LEU A 369 -8.43 0.68 12.24
N TYR A 370 -7.39 1.17 12.92
CA TYR A 370 -7.55 1.91 14.18
C TYR A 370 -8.25 3.25 13.99
N TRP A 371 -7.95 3.99 12.91
CA TRP A 371 -8.70 5.21 12.58
C TRP A 371 -10.18 4.94 12.38
N ARG A 372 -10.54 3.87 11.67
CA ARG A 372 -11.94 3.51 11.46
C ARG A 372 -12.64 3.08 12.75
N LEU A 373 -11.99 2.29 13.59
CA LEU A 373 -12.54 1.90 14.89
C LEU A 373 -12.76 3.13 15.78
N ALA A 374 -11.78 4.01 15.88
CA ALA A 374 -11.87 5.24 16.68
C ALA A 374 -12.85 6.28 16.12
N GLY A 375 -13.37 6.08 14.90
CA GLY A 375 -14.23 7.03 14.22
C GLY A 375 -13.51 8.33 13.83
N VAL A 376 -12.20 8.25 13.59
CA VAL A 376 -11.41 9.39 13.10
C VAL A 376 -11.96 9.77 11.72
N GLN A 377 -12.51 10.97 11.62
CA GLN A 377 -12.93 11.53 10.34
C GLN A 377 -11.69 11.87 9.53
N VAL A 378 -11.41 11.06 8.52
CA VAL A 378 -10.45 11.42 7.50
C VAL A 378 -11.19 12.34 6.51
N PRO A 379 -10.64 13.51 6.15
CA PRO A 379 -11.28 14.42 5.21
C PRO A 379 -11.71 13.71 3.90
N ALA A 380 -12.81 14.18 3.32
CA ALA A 380 -13.43 13.60 2.12
C ALA A 380 -12.62 13.81 0.83
N ASP A 381 -11.50 14.51 0.89
CA ASP A 381 -10.62 14.91 -0.19
C ASP A 381 -9.80 13.76 -0.80
N GLY A 382 -10.16 12.50 -0.51
CA GLY A 382 -9.52 11.29 -1.07
C GLY A 382 -8.10 11.03 -0.53
N SER A 383 -7.44 12.09 -0.07
CA SER A 383 -6.21 12.10 0.68
C SER A 383 -6.50 11.76 2.15
N LEU A 384 -6.87 10.51 2.40
CA LEU A 384 -6.19 9.82 3.51
C LEU A 384 -4.72 10.19 3.36
N GLY A 385 -4.03 10.67 4.41
CA GLY A 385 -2.66 11.20 4.35
C GLY A 385 -1.58 10.19 3.90
N TYR A 386 -1.81 9.50 2.79
CA TYR A 386 -1.02 8.55 2.02
C TYR A 386 -0.71 9.16 0.65
N ASP A 387 -1.67 9.89 0.05
CA ASP A 387 -1.54 10.50 -1.27
C ASP A 387 -0.42 11.53 -1.27
N SER A 388 -0.47 12.50 -0.35
CA SER A 388 0.57 13.53 -0.29
C SER A 388 1.96 13.03 0.14
N PHE A 389 2.06 11.85 0.73
CA PHE A 389 3.24 11.44 1.50
C PHE A 389 4.07 10.36 0.80
N LEU A 390 3.42 9.38 0.18
CA LEU A 390 4.11 8.39 -0.68
C LEU A 390 4.44 8.96 -2.07
N GLN A 391 3.91 10.13 -2.42
CA GLN A 391 4.18 10.83 -3.69
C GLN A 391 5.58 11.44 -3.77
N LYS A 392 6.20 11.80 -2.64
CA LYS A 392 7.40 12.64 -2.68
C LYS A 392 8.65 11.94 -3.22
N GLN A 393 8.76 10.60 -3.21
CA GLN A 393 10.09 9.96 -3.35
C GLN A 393 10.18 8.60 -4.05
N ASP A 394 9.10 7.83 -4.33
CA ASP A 394 9.23 6.57 -5.11
C ASP A 394 7.93 6.04 -5.75
N VAL A 395 7.96 5.87 -7.06
CA VAL A 395 6.92 5.25 -7.92
C VAL A 395 6.55 3.83 -7.44
N GLU A 396 7.51 3.09 -6.88
CA GLU A 396 7.31 1.70 -6.46
C GLU A 396 6.41 1.51 -5.24
N LEU A 397 5.97 2.59 -4.57
CA LEU A 397 5.02 2.55 -3.45
C LEU A 397 3.56 2.78 -3.88
N SER A 398 3.34 3.12 -5.15
CA SER A 398 2.02 3.44 -5.71
C SER A 398 1.00 2.32 -5.52
N TRP A 399 1.41 1.05 -5.67
CA TRP A 399 0.50 -0.09 -5.49
C TRP A 399 -0.02 -0.25 -4.05
N ILE A 400 0.75 0.16 -3.02
CA ILE A 400 0.30 0.12 -1.63
C ILE A 400 -0.84 1.12 -1.42
N ARG A 401 -0.74 2.31 -2.04
CA ARG A 401 -1.84 3.31 -2.02
C ARG A 401 -3.11 2.73 -2.65
N HIS A 402 -2.98 2.16 -3.85
CA HIS A 402 -4.10 1.53 -4.56
C HIS A 402 -4.74 0.41 -3.75
N ALA A 403 -3.94 -0.43 -3.11
CA ALA A 403 -4.41 -1.48 -2.21
C ALA A 403 -5.23 -0.91 -1.03
N MET A 404 -4.74 0.16 -0.38
CA MET A 404 -5.40 0.78 0.77
C MET A 404 -6.64 1.62 0.41
N ARG A 405 -6.70 2.18 -0.80
CA ARG A 405 -7.90 2.88 -1.30
C ARG A 405 -9.05 1.91 -1.55
N GLY A 406 -8.78 0.75 -2.16
CA GLY A 406 -9.79 -0.28 -2.42
C GLY A 406 -10.48 -0.81 -1.15
N THR A 407 -9.77 -0.88 -0.02
CA THR A 407 -10.36 -1.28 1.28
C THR A 407 -11.27 -0.21 1.88
N SER A 408 -11.29 1.01 1.34
CA SER A 408 -12.11 2.14 1.81
C SER A 408 -13.49 2.25 1.18
N LEU A 409 -13.77 1.41 0.18
CA LEU A 409 -15.08 1.33 -0.44
C LEU A 409 -16.15 0.89 0.56
N VAL A 410 -15.90 -0.20 1.27
CA VAL A 410 -16.79 -0.73 2.31
C VAL A 410 -16.56 0.07 3.60
N GLN A 411 -17.10 1.28 3.68
CA GLN A 411 -17.39 1.90 4.97
C GLN A 411 -18.89 1.78 5.22
N ASP A 412 -19.23 1.31 6.40
CA ASP A 412 -20.62 1.28 6.86
C ASP A 412 -21.05 2.74 7.07
N SER A 413 -21.94 3.22 6.22
CA SER A 413 -22.41 4.61 6.21
C SER A 413 -23.22 4.86 7.48
N GLY A 414 -22.85 5.86 8.27
CA GLY A 414 -23.72 6.42 9.31
C GLY A 414 -23.81 5.67 10.64
N ALA A 415 -22.94 4.67 10.91
CA ALA A 415 -22.83 4.17 12.29
C ALA A 415 -22.11 5.24 13.14
N PRO A 416 -22.73 5.81 14.19
CA PRO A 416 -22.03 6.72 15.08
C PRO A 416 -20.80 6.02 15.64
N SER A 417 -19.67 6.71 15.66
CA SER A 417 -18.45 6.16 16.23
C SER A 417 -18.70 5.81 17.69
N ASP A 418 -18.76 4.52 18.01
CA ASP A 418 -18.95 4.08 19.38
C ASP A 418 -17.70 4.47 20.19
N SER A 419 -17.86 5.35 21.19
CA SER A 419 -16.74 5.80 22.02
C SER A 419 -16.01 4.64 22.71
N ARG A 420 -16.64 3.47 22.88
CA ARG A 420 -15.96 2.25 23.35
C ARG A 420 -14.81 1.83 22.44
N TRP A 421 -14.98 1.95 21.11
CA TRP A 421 -13.91 1.67 20.17
C TRP A 421 -12.80 2.72 20.19
N LEU A 422 -13.12 3.98 20.47
CA LEU A 422 -12.11 5.03 20.67
C LEU A 422 -11.24 4.70 21.89
N HIS A 423 -11.84 4.41 23.04
CA HIS A 423 -11.09 4.05 24.25
C HIS A 423 -10.27 2.77 24.06
N TRP A 424 -10.85 1.75 23.43
CA TRP A 424 -10.15 0.52 23.09
C TRP A 424 -8.95 0.78 22.18
N THR A 425 -9.11 1.64 21.16
CA THR A 425 -8.03 2.02 20.24
C THR A 425 -6.91 2.74 20.98
N VAL A 426 -7.22 3.69 21.87
CA VAL A 426 -6.19 4.38 22.67
C VAL A 426 -5.37 3.36 23.48
N GLN A 427 -6.04 2.42 24.16
CA GLN A 427 -5.36 1.43 24.99
C GLN A 427 -4.55 0.41 24.18
N ASN A 428 -5.07 -0.08 23.05
CA ASN A 428 -4.47 -1.20 22.32
C ASN A 428 -3.54 -0.78 21.18
N TRP A 429 -3.81 0.36 20.54
CA TRP A 429 -2.91 0.90 19.53
C TRP A 429 -1.76 1.68 20.19
N VAL A 430 -2.09 2.68 21.01
CA VAL A 430 -1.08 3.57 21.59
C VAL A 430 -0.43 2.90 22.81
N GLY A 431 -1.24 2.48 23.77
CA GLY A 431 -0.78 2.01 25.07
C GLY A 431 -1.14 2.97 26.20
N ASP A 432 -0.96 2.50 27.43
CA ASP A 432 -1.16 3.30 28.64
C ASP A 432 0.01 4.26 28.91
N ALA A 433 -0.20 5.17 29.88
CA ALA A 433 0.82 6.14 30.28
C ALA A 433 2.02 5.49 30.99
N GLU A 434 1.80 4.31 31.60
CA GLU A 434 2.83 3.50 32.25
C GLU A 434 3.74 2.85 31.18
N GLY A 435 3.18 2.53 30.01
CA GLY A 435 3.88 2.03 28.82
C GLY A 435 4.00 0.52 28.77
N ASP A 436 3.09 -0.19 29.44
CA ASP A 436 3.03 -1.65 29.54
C ASP A 436 2.11 -2.28 28.48
N GLY A 437 1.43 -1.46 27.66
CA GLY A 437 0.54 -1.91 26.59
C GLY A 437 0.81 -1.29 25.20
N GLY A 438 0.16 -1.86 24.19
CA GLY A 438 0.09 -1.32 22.83
C GLY A 438 1.43 -1.23 22.07
N GLN A 439 1.47 -0.36 21.05
CA GLN A 439 2.69 -0.16 20.25
C GLN A 439 3.78 0.59 21.03
N LEU A 440 3.44 1.37 22.05
CA LEU A 440 4.42 2.03 22.91
C LEU A 440 5.35 1.00 23.58
N ALA A 441 4.78 -0.04 24.19
CA ALA A 441 5.56 -1.13 24.78
C ALA A 441 6.45 -1.80 23.72
N TYR A 442 5.89 -2.11 22.54
CA TYR A 442 6.66 -2.73 21.44
C TYR A 442 7.87 -1.90 21.02
N PHE A 443 7.71 -0.58 20.82
CA PHE A 443 8.81 0.28 20.40
C PHE A 443 9.84 0.50 21.51
N ARG A 444 9.43 0.60 22.78
CA ARG A 444 10.34 0.70 23.93
C ARG A 444 11.21 -0.54 24.06
N HIS A 445 10.59 -1.73 24.12
CA HIS A 445 11.31 -3.01 24.23
C HIS A 445 12.21 -3.24 23.01
N GLY A 446 11.69 -2.97 21.80
CA GLY A 446 12.45 -3.12 20.56
C GLY A 446 13.66 -2.19 20.48
N SER A 447 13.53 -0.95 20.94
CA SER A 447 14.63 0.03 21.01
C SER A 447 15.73 -0.44 21.95
N GLN A 448 15.38 -0.86 23.17
CA GLN A 448 16.34 -1.33 24.18
C GLN A 448 17.11 -2.57 23.71
N GLN A 449 16.40 -3.60 23.24
CA GLN A 449 17.02 -4.84 22.76
C GLN A 449 18.02 -4.59 21.62
N ARG A 450 17.65 -3.71 20.68
CA ARG A 450 18.50 -3.39 19.53
C ARG A 450 19.71 -2.54 19.92
N ALA A 451 19.53 -1.56 20.82
CA ALA A 451 20.63 -0.76 21.34
C ALA A 451 21.67 -1.64 22.04
N THR A 452 21.23 -2.58 22.88
CA THR A 452 22.14 -3.53 23.53
C THR A 452 22.86 -4.43 22.53
N ALA A 453 22.16 -4.97 21.53
CA ALA A 453 22.76 -5.79 20.47
C ALA A 453 23.81 -5.02 19.63
N TYR A 454 23.58 -3.73 19.40
CA TYR A 454 24.52 -2.87 18.69
C TYR A 454 25.78 -2.58 19.51
N LEU A 455 25.66 -2.36 20.82
CA LEU A 455 26.82 -2.20 21.71
C LEU A 455 27.75 -3.42 21.70
N TYR A 456 27.21 -4.63 21.60
CA TYR A 456 28.05 -5.84 21.44
C TYR A 456 28.85 -5.82 20.14
N THR A 457 28.27 -5.31 19.05
CA THR A 457 28.94 -5.20 17.75
C THR A 457 30.10 -4.20 17.82
N GLU A 458 29.86 -3.04 18.44
CA GLU A 458 30.87 -2.01 18.61
C GLU A 458 32.01 -2.47 19.55
N ARG A 459 31.68 -3.17 20.63
CA ARG A 459 32.67 -3.77 21.54
C ARG A 459 33.51 -4.82 20.83
N LEU A 460 32.90 -5.68 20.02
CA LEU A 460 33.61 -6.68 19.23
C LEU A 460 34.62 -6.01 18.29
N GLY A 461 34.22 -4.95 17.57
CA GLY A 461 35.11 -4.19 16.70
C GLY A 461 36.30 -3.57 17.45
N ARG A 462 36.04 -2.94 18.60
CA ARG A 462 37.10 -2.38 19.46
C ARG A 462 38.05 -3.43 20.01
N LEU A 463 37.51 -4.56 20.50
CA LEU A 463 38.31 -5.67 21.01
C LEU A 463 39.16 -6.30 19.90
N ALA A 464 38.61 -6.48 18.70
CA ALA A 464 39.36 -7.01 17.56
C ALA A 464 40.52 -6.08 17.17
N LEU A 465 40.31 -4.77 17.17
CA LEU A 465 41.36 -3.77 16.90
C LEU A 465 42.45 -3.80 17.97
N LEU A 466 42.07 -3.78 19.25
CA LEU A 466 43.01 -3.85 20.37
C LEU A 466 43.78 -5.16 20.40
N ALA A 467 43.12 -6.28 20.11
CA ALA A 467 43.73 -7.60 20.02
C ALA A 467 44.72 -7.69 18.85
N GLY A 468 44.38 -7.14 17.68
CA GLY A 468 45.27 -7.05 16.54
C GLY A 468 46.51 -6.20 16.83
N LEU A 469 46.32 -5.02 17.44
CA LEU A 469 47.42 -4.14 17.85
C LEU A 469 48.31 -4.78 18.91
N GLY A 470 47.71 -5.43 19.91
CA GLY A 470 48.42 -6.15 20.96
C GLY A 470 49.24 -7.33 20.41
N GLY A 471 48.65 -8.12 19.51
CA GLY A 471 49.36 -9.20 18.81
C GLY A 471 50.54 -8.68 18.00
N ALA A 472 50.37 -7.56 17.28
CA ALA A 472 51.45 -6.93 16.52
C ALA A 472 52.60 -6.47 17.43
N LEU A 473 52.28 -5.87 18.58
CA LEU A 473 53.26 -5.41 19.55
C LEU A 473 54.02 -6.58 20.19
N VAL A 474 53.34 -7.68 20.53
CA VAL A 474 53.96 -8.90 21.06
C VAL A 474 54.91 -9.51 20.03
N LEU A 475 54.50 -9.62 18.76
CA LEU A 475 55.39 -10.08 17.69
C LEU A 475 56.59 -9.14 17.49
N ALA A 476 56.40 -7.83 17.56
CA ALA A 476 57.49 -6.87 17.38
C ALA A 476 58.52 -6.91 18.51
N LEU A 477 58.08 -7.06 19.77
CA LEU A 477 58.96 -6.99 20.94
C LEU A 477 59.51 -8.36 21.37
N ALA A 478 58.69 -9.40 21.31
CA ALA A 478 58.99 -10.73 21.82
C ALA A 478 59.07 -11.80 20.72
N GLY A 479 58.77 -11.45 19.47
CA GLY A 479 58.80 -12.36 18.31
C GLY A 479 60.05 -13.24 18.26
N PRO A 480 61.28 -12.69 18.33
CA PRO A 480 62.50 -13.49 18.26
C PRO A 480 62.66 -14.55 19.36
N GLY A 481 61.93 -14.41 20.49
CA GLY A 481 61.94 -15.36 21.60
C GLY A 481 60.77 -16.35 21.61
N LEU A 482 59.84 -16.24 20.66
CA LEU A 482 58.71 -17.15 20.50
C LEU A 482 59.06 -18.27 19.52
N ASP A 483 58.55 -19.48 19.79
CA ASP A 483 58.63 -20.58 18.84
C ASP A 483 57.77 -20.31 17.60
N GLU A 484 58.11 -20.95 16.47
CA GLU A 484 57.42 -20.75 15.18
C GLU A 484 55.91 -21.01 15.26
N SER A 485 55.47 -21.96 16.10
CA SER A 485 54.05 -22.28 16.24
C SER A 485 53.28 -21.16 16.94
N SER A 486 53.87 -20.57 17.99
CA SER A 486 53.29 -19.40 18.68
C SER A 486 53.26 -18.16 17.79
N GLN A 487 54.30 -17.93 16.98
CA GLN A 487 54.32 -16.83 16.01
C GLN A 487 53.21 -16.99 14.95
N ALA A 488 53.08 -18.18 14.37
CA ALA A 488 52.01 -18.48 13.41
C ALA A 488 50.61 -18.31 14.03
N GLY A 489 50.41 -18.80 15.26
CA GLY A 489 49.17 -18.63 16.01
C GLY A 489 48.79 -17.16 16.23
N LEU A 490 49.76 -16.31 16.56
CA LEU A 490 49.55 -14.86 16.71
C LEU A 490 49.17 -14.19 15.39
N VAL A 491 49.82 -14.54 14.28
CA VAL A 491 49.50 -14.00 12.94
C VAL A 491 48.07 -14.38 12.53
N ILE A 492 47.68 -15.64 12.71
CA ILE A 492 46.32 -16.12 12.42
C ILE A 492 45.30 -15.36 13.28
N PHE A 493 45.57 -15.19 14.57
CA PHE A 493 44.68 -14.46 15.48
C PHE A 493 44.54 -12.99 15.08
N MET A 494 45.63 -12.34 14.70
CA MET A 494 45.66 -10.97 14.18
C MET A 494 44.90 -10.81 12.86
N GLY A 495 44.83 -11.84 12.02
CA GLY A 495 44.03 -11.82 10.77
C GLY A 495 42.55 -12.16 10.99
N LEU A 496 42.27 -13.17 11.82
CA LEU A 496 40.93 -13.73 11.99
C LEU A 496 40.00 -12.82 12.78
N LEU A 497 40.49 -12.17 13.84
CA LEU A 497 39.65 -11.29 14.66
C LEU A 497 39.16 -10.04 13.88
N PRO A 498 40.02 -9.28 13.17
CA PRO A 498 39.57 -8.19 12.32
C PRO A 498 38.65 -8.65 11.19
N LEU A 499 38.89 -9.84 10.61
CA LEU A 499 37.99 -10.43 9.61
C LEU A 499 36.58 -10.64 10.18
N ILE A 500 36.46 -11.29 11.34
CA ILE A 500 35.16 -11.53 12.00
C ILE A 500 34.47 -10.21 12.36
N ALA A 501 35.23 -9.24 12.90
CA ALA A 501 34.72 -7.93 13.22
C ALA A 501 34.22 -7.18 11.97
N GLY A 502 34.99 -7.20 10.88
CA GLY A 502 34.62 -6.59 9.60
C GLY A 502 33.35 -7.21 9.00
N ILE A 503 33.22 -8.53 9.04
CA ILE A 503 32.01 -9.24 8.58
C ILE A 503 30.80 -8.90 9.45
N ARG A 504 30.98 -8.81 10.78
CA ARG A 504 29.90 -8.43 11.69
C ARG A 504 29.45 -6.99 11.48
N GLU A 505 30.38 -6.07 11.20
CA GLU A 505 30.07 -4.67 10.88
C GLU A 505 29.38 -4.56 9.51
N ALA A 506 29.85 -5.29 8.49
CA ALA A 506 29.20 -5.37 7.19
C ALA A 506 27.76 -5.92 7.30
N TYR A 507 27.55 -6.95 8.12
CA TYR A 507 26.21 -7.48 8.43
C TYR A 507 25.34 -6.43 9.13
N SER A 508 25.90 -5.70 10.11
CA SER A 508 25.22 -4.62 10.84
C SER A 508 24.78 -3.49 9.90
N PHE A 509 25.66 -3.11 8.99
CA PHE A 509 25.43 -2.09 7.97
C PHE A 509 24.33 -2.50 6.99
N LYS A 510 24.41 -3.72 6.43
CA LYS A 510 23.37 -4.25 5.53
C LYS A 510 22.01 -4.42 6.21
N LYS A 511 21.99 -4.76 7.50
CA LYS A 511 20.76 -4.83 8.30
C LYS A 511 20.21 -3.46 8.69
N ALA A 512 20.98 -2.38 8.51
CA ALA A 512 20.65 -1.02 8.93
C ALA A 512 20.38 -0.89 10.44
N ASP A 513 21.19 -1.57 11.27
CA ASP A 513 20.96 -1.61 12.72
C ASP A 513 20.98 -0.21 13.37
N LYS A 514 21.86 0.70 12.93
CA LYS A 514 21.94 2.08 13.43
C LYS A 514 20.66 2.86 13.16
N GLU A 515 20.15 2.78 11.94
CA GLU A 515 18.96 3.51 11.50
C GLU A 515 17.70 2.90 12.12
N LEU A 516 17.63 1.57 12.22
CA LEU A 516 16.54 0.88 12.93
C LEU A 516 16.47 1.31 14.40
N ILE A 517 17.59 1.49 15.09
CA ILE A 517 17.60 2.00 16.47
C ILE A 517 17.03 3.42 16.52
N LYS A 518 17.50 4.31 15.63
CA LYS A 518 17.01 5.70 15.57
C LYS A 518 15.50 5.77 15.31
N GLN A 519 15.00 4.98 14.36
CA GLN A 519 13.58 4.85 14.07
C GLN A 519 12.78 4.38 15.28
N PHE A 520 13.20 3.28 15.93
CA PHE A 520 12.48 2.74 17.08
C PHE A 520 12.48 3.74 18.25
N GLN A 521 13.56 4.49 18.44
CA GLN A 521 13.62 5.57 19.43
C GLN A 521 12.70 6.73 19.06
N PHE A 522 12.65 7.13 17.80
CA PHE A 522 11.73 8.16 17.31
C PHE A 522 10.28 7.75 17.54
N MET A 523 9.90 6.54 17.12
CA MET A 523 8.56 5.99 17.34
C MET A 523 8.21 5.88 18.83
N ALA A 524 9.12 5.37 19.68
CA ALA A 524 8.88 5.32 21.12
C ALA A 524 8.61 6.71 21.72
N ARG A 525 9.34 7.75 21.28
CA ARG A 525 9.10 9.14 21.70
C ARG A 525 7.76 9.66 21.19
N LEU A 526 7.44 9.44 19.91
CA LEU A 526 6.18 9.87 19.30
C LEU A 526 4.97 9.28 20.04
N PHE A 527 4.97 7.97 20.28
CA PHE A 527 3.91 7.28 21.03
C PHE A 527 3.84 7.74 22.49
N THR A 528 4.99 7.97 23.15
CA THR A 528 5.01 8.52 24.52
C THR A 528 4.38 9.91 24.56
N SER A 529 4.72 10.80 23.61
CA SER A 529 4.14 12.14 23.53
C SER A 529 2.65 12.10 23.21
N CYS A 530 2.20 11.20 22.33
CA CYS A 530 0.80 11.02 22.00
C CYS A 530 0.00 10.51 23.22
N SER A 531 0.46 9.45 23.91
CA SER A 531 -0.18 8.93 25.12
C SER A 531 -0.32 9.99 26.22
N ALA A 532 0.74 10.78 26.47
CA ALA A 532 0.69 11.87 27.44
C ALA A 532 -0.32 12.98 27.08
N ARG A 533 -0.54 13.26 25.78
CA ARG A 533 -1.56 14.22 25.32
C ARG A 533 -2.96 13.63 25.39
N LEU A 534 -3.14 12.36 24.99
CA LEU A 534 -4.41 11.65 25.07
C LEU A 534 -4.93 11.55 26.52
N ALA A 535 -4.04 11.38 27.49
CA ALA A 535 -4.38 11.37 28.91
C ALA A 535 -4.89 12.72 29.43
N ARG A 536 -4.54 13.84 28.77
CA ARG A 536 -4.97 15.20 29.14
C ARG A 536 -6.13 15.71 28.29
N ALA A 537 -6.48 15.00 27.23
CA ALA A 537 -7.51 15.43 26.29
C ALA A 537 -8.88 15.50 26.98
N ALA A 538 -9.57 16.62 26.80
CA ALA A 538 -10.83 16.94 27.46
C ALA A 538 -12.05 16.38 26.72
N SER A 539 -11.92 16.10 25.42
CA SER A 539 -13.02 15.61 24.58
C SER A 539 -12.61 14.42 23.71
N ASP A 540 -13.61 13.64 23.27
CA ASP A 540 -13.40 12.55 22.30
C ASP A 540 -12.94 13.07 20.94
N GLU A 541 -13.32 14.29 20.58
CA GLU A 541 -12.88 14.90 19.32
C GLU A 541 -11.40 15.23 19.32
N GLU A 542 -10.92 15.84 20.41
CA GLU A 542 -9.49 16.09 20.61
C GLU A 542 -8.68 14.78 20.58
N ARG A 543 -9.23 13.68 21.14
CA ARG A 543 -8.60 12.36 21.04
C ARG A 543 -8.51 11.86 19.60
N ARG A 544 -9.57 12.04 18.79
CA ARG A 544 -9.57 11.65 17.37
C ARG A 544 -8.56 12.46 16.56
N GLU A 545 -8.44 13.76 16.80
CA GLU A 545 -7.44 14.62 16.16
C GLU A 545 -6.01 14.17 16.49
N LEU A 546 -5.74 13.84 17.77
CA LEU A 546 -4.45 13.31 18.19
C LEU A 546 -4.13 11.96 17.53
N LEU A 547 -5.12 11.07 17.39
CA LEU A 547 -4.97 9.79 16.68
C LEU A 547 -4.75 9.98 15.18
N LEU A 548 -5.40 10.97 14.56
CA LEU A 548 -5.16 11.34 13.17
C LEU A 548 -3.72 11.82 12.97
N ALA A 549 -3.24 12.72 13.84
CA ALA A 549 -1.87 13.21 13.79
C ALA A 549 -0.83 12.10 14.02
N LEU A 550 -1.08 11.21 15.00
CA LEU A 550 -0.22 10.05 15.26
C LEU A 550 -0.13 9.14 14.04
N GLY A 551 -1.28 8.78 13.46
CA GLY A 551 -1.29 7.89 12.31
C GLY A 551 -0.55 8.48 11.10
N ARG A 552 -0.70 9.78 10.82
CA ARG A 552 0.05 10.46 9.74
C ARG A 552 1.56 10.35 9.97
N ALA A 553 2.03 10.66 11.18
CA ALA A 553 3.44 10.56 11.53
C ALA A 553 3.98 9.10 11.48
N CYS A 554 3.16 8.09 11.84
CA CYS A 554 3.54 6.69 11.67
C CYS A 554 3.73 6.30 10.20
N LEU A 555 2.84 6.76 9.33
CA LEU A 555 2.88 6.45 7.90
C LEU A 555 4.06 7.12 7.20
N GLU A 556 4.35 8.37 7.56
CA GLU A 556 5.53 9.11 7.09
C GLU A 556 6.83 8.35 7.40
N GLU A 557 7.05 8.01 8.67
CA GLU A 557 8.24 7.27 9.08
C GLU A 557 8.33 5.89 8.43
N HIS A 558 7.19 5.20 8.23
CA HIS A 558 7.19 3.92 7.54
C HIS A 558 7.56 4.05 6.06
N ALA A 559 7.15 5.13 5.39
CA ALA A 559 7.57 5.41 4.03
C ALA A 559 9.08 5.67 3.95
N GLU A 560 9.61 6.56 4.79
CA GLU A 560 11.05 6.86 4.88
C GLU A 560 11.87 5.59 5.15
N TRP A 561 11.36 4.72 6.01
CA TRP A 561 12.00 3.45 6.32
C TRP A 561 12.12 2.51 5.12
N ILE A 562 11.07 2.40 4.30
CA ILE A 562 11.09 1.54 3.12
C ILE A 562 12.14 2.06 2.13
N LEU A 563 12.17 3.37 1.88
CA LEU A 563 13.13 4.01 0.98
C LEU A 563 14.57 3.72 1.41
N LEU A 564 14.88 3.99 2.67
CA LEU A 564 16.20 3.72 3.24
C LEU A 564 16.65 2.25 3.08
N HIS A 565 15.72 1.31 3.16
CA HIS A 565 16.02 -0.12 3.02
C HIS A 565 16.09 -0.59 1.56
N ARG A 566 15.47 0.13 0.62
CA ARG A 566 15.60 -0.11 -0.81
C ARG A 566 16.97 0.35 -1.33
N ASP A 567 17.51 1.43 -0.78
CA ASP A 567 18.87 1.92 -1.07
C ASP A 567 19.98 0.97 -0.60
N ARG A 568 19.64 -0.07 0.17
CA ARG A 568 20.57 -1.09 0.67
C ARG A 568 20.16 -2.47 0.15
N PRO A 569 20.22 -2.72 -1.17
CA PRO A 569 19.81 -4.00 -1.72
C PRO A 569 20.71 -5.14 -1.21
N LEU A 570 20.18 -6.36 -1.22
CA LEU A 570 20.93 -7.58 -0.87
C LEU A 570 22.14 -7.85 -1.78
N GLU A 571 22.33 -7.07 -2.85
CA GLU A 571 23.41 -7.22 -3.81
C GLU A 571 24.77 -7.39 -3.13
N LEU A 572 25.53 -8.36 -3.62
CA LEU A 572 26.97 -8.39 -3.40
C LEU A 572 27.50 -7.18 -4.17
N GLN A 573 27.85 -6.10 -3.46
CA GLN A 573 28.72 -5.10 -4.06
C GLN A 573 29.99 -5.85 -4.45
N GLY A 574 30.10 -6.17 -5.75
CA GLY A 574 31.40 -6.49 -6.31
C GLY A 574 32.31 -5.28 -6.04
N PRO A 575 33.62 -5.50 -5.80
CA PRO A 575 34.53 -4.38 -5.68
C PRO A 575 34.37 -3.52 -6.94
N GLN A 576 34.03 -2.24 -6.76
CA GLN A 576 34.12 -1.23 -7.81
C GLN A 576 35.58 -0.98 -8.15
#